data_AF-A0ABD0NA10-F1
#
_entry.id   AF-A0ABD0NA10-F1
#
_cell.length_a   1.000
_cell.length_b   1.000
_cell.length_c   1.000
_cell.angle_alpha   90.00
_cell.angle_beta   90.00
_cell.angle_gamma   90.00
#
_symmetry.space_group_name_H-M   'P 1'
#
loop_
_entity.id
_entity.type
_entity.pdbx_description
1 polymer ?
#
loop_
_entity_poly.entity_id
_entity_poly.type
_entity_poly.pdbx_seq_one_letter_code
_entity_poly.pdbx_strand_id
1 'polypeptide(L)'
;NYHVWNEAWMTRSDLPTGFGGWQVLDSTPQLTSQGFFRCGPTSVAAIRSGQVFLKHDVPFLFAEVNNDRVYWQRKCDGTFGVVHIEKDVVGHCISTKAVGSDQRIDITNLYKHSL
;
A
#
# COMPACT_ATOMS: atom_id res chain seq x y z
N ASN A 1 10.90 4.42 -11.26
CA ASN A 1 11.25 3.91 -9.92
C ASN A 1 10.06 3.12 -9.40
N TYR A 2 10.25 2.07 -8.60
CA TYR A 2 9.17 1.20 -8.15
C TYR A 2 9.56 0.42 -6.89
N HIS A 3 8.57 -0.11 -6.20
CA HIS A 3 8.72 -1.06 -5.08
C HIS A 3 7.99 -2.36 -5.43
N VAL A 4 8.44 -3.49 -4.88
CA VAL A 4 7.87 -4.83 -5.14
C VAL A 4 7.63 -5.55 -3.83
N TRP A 5 6.46 -6.15 -3.70
CA TRP A 5 6.09 -7.07 -2.62
C TRP A 5 5.50 -8.36 -3.21
N ASN A 6 5.10 -9.29 -2.34
CA ASN A 6 4.42 -10.52 -2.71
C ASN A 6 2.95 -10.52 -2.27
N GLU A 7 2.11 -11.27 -2.99
CA GLU A 7 0.76 -11.60 -2.54
C GLU A 7 0.64 -13.11 -2.32
N ALA A 8 0.03 -13.51 -1.20
CA ALA A 8 -0.30 -14.89 -0.88
C ALA A 8 -1.81 -15.06 -0.71
N TRP A 9 -2.38 -16.13 -1.27
CA TRP A 9 -3.81 -16.41 -1.18
C TRP A 9 -4.12 -17.24 0.06
N MET A 10 -4.91 -16.69 0.98
CA MET A 10 -5.35 -17.40 2.19
C MET A 10 -6.66 -16.86 2.75
N THR A 11 -7.32 -17.65 3.59
CA THR A 11 -8.41 -17.15 4.43
C THR A 11 -7.87 -16.31 5.58
N ARG A 12 -8.72 -15.45 6.16
CA ARG A 12 -8.40 -14.60 7.31
C ARG A 12 -9.45 -14.79 8.41
N SER A 13 -9.42 -15.95 9.05
CA SER A 13 -10.35 -16.29 10.15
C SER A 13 -10.16 -15.41 11.39
N ASP A 14 -9.03 -14.69 11.45
CA ASP A 14 -8.71 -13.68 12.46
C ASP A 14 -9.35 -12.30 12.18
N LEU A 15 -9.93 -12.09 11.01
CA LEU A 15 -10.59 -10.85 10.60
C LEU A 15 -12.11 -11.06 10.38
N PRO A 16 -12.91 -9.97 10.33
CA PRO A 16 -14.29 -10.06 9.87
C PRO A 16 -14.42 -10.67 8.46
N THR A 17 -15.59 -11.23 8.16
CA THR A 17 -15.89 -11.75 6.83
C THR A 17 -15.66 -10.70 5.74
N GLY A 18 -15.00 -11.10 4.65
CA GLY A 18 -14.71 -10.22 3.51
C GLY A 18 -13.24 -9.86 3.31
N PHE A 19 -12.36 -10.21 4.26
CA PHE A 19 -10.92 -9.86 4.20
C PHE A 19 -9.97 -11.02 3.83
N GLY A 20 -10.51 -12.20 3.46
CA GLY A 20 -9.72 -13.29 2.87
C GLY A 20 -9.30 -13.02 1.41
N GLY A 21 -8.67 -13.99 0.77
CA GLY A 21 -8.16 -13.87 -0.60
C GLY A 21 -6.70 -13.42 -0.60
N TRP A 22 -6.33 -12.51 -1.51
CA TRP A 22 -4.97 -11.99 -1.62
C TRP A 22 -4.54 -11.19 -0.38
N GLN A 23 -3.38 -11.55 0.17
CA GLN A 23 -2.74 -10.90 1.29
C GLN A 23 -1.35 -10.42 0.88
N VAL A 24 -1.05 -9.15 1.09
CA VAL A 24 0.28 -8.57 0.90
C VAL A 24 1.25 -9.11 1.96
N LEU A 25 2.44 -9.48 1.51
CA LEU A 25 3.62 -9.82 2.29
C LEU A 25 4.79 -9.02 1.72
N ASP A 26 5.37 -8.13 2.52
CA ASP A 26 6.57 -7.39 2.12
C ASP A 26 7.74 -7.74 3.04
N SER A 27 8.73 -8.42 2.48
CA SER A 27 9.97 -8.80 3.15
C SER A 27 11.04 -7.70 3.10
N THR A 28 10.78 -6.60 2.40
CA THR A 28 11.71 -5.48 2.29
C THR A 28 11.74 -4.73 3.63
N PRO A 29 12.90 -4.60 4.28
CA PRO A 29 12.98 -4.02 5.62
C PRO A 29 12.86 -2.49 5.56
N GLN A 30 11.65 -1.97 5.36
CA GLN A 30 11.37 -0.53 5.28
C GLN A 30 10.94 0.06 6.63
N LEU A 31 10.07 -0.65 7.36
CA LEU A 31 9.54 -0.24 8.65
C LEU A 31 9.54 -1.43 9.62
N THR A 32 9.69 -1.15 10.91
CA THR A 32 9.55 -2.17 11.95
C THR A 32 8.07 -2.33 12.35
N SER A 33 7.57 -3.56 12.35
CA SER A 33 6.29 -3.95 12.93
C SER A 33 6.52 -4.74 14.23
N GLN A 34 6.09 -4.16 15.35
CA GLN A 34 6.34 -4.66 16.71
C GLN A 34 7.83 -4.87 17.01
N GLY A 35 8.70 -3.96 16.53
CA GLY A 35 10.14 -4.00 16.78
C GLY A 35 10.94 -4.93 15.85
N PHE A 36 10.29 -5.61 14.90
CA PHE A 36 10.96 -6.47 13.91
C PHE A 36 10.69 -5.97 12.49
N PHE A 37 11.63 -6.18 11.57
CA PHE A 37 11.41 -5.93 10.15
C PHE A 37 10.53 -7.03 9.56
N ARG A 38 9.24 -6.76 9.46
CA ARG A 38 8.23 -7.63 8.86
C ARG A 38 7.02 -6.79 8.46
N CYS A 39 6.33 -7.18 7.39
CA CYS A 39 5.09 -6.56 6.97
C CYS A 39 4.13 -7.63 6.43
N GLY A 40 2.91 -7.66 6.98
CA GLY A 40 1.85 -8.58 6.59
C GLY A 40 1.74 -9.84 7.45
N PRO A 41 0.79 -10.75 7.14
CA PRO A 41 -0.12 -10.71 5.99
C PRO A 41 -1.19 -9.61 6.11
N THR A 42 -1.34 -8.82 5.04
CA THR A 42 -2.26 -7.68 4.99
C THR A 42 -3.30 -7.86 3.89
N SER A 43 -4.59 -7.82 4.25
CA SER A 43 -5.66 -8.03 3.29
C SER A 43 -5.69 -6.91 2.24
N VAL A 44 -5.59 -7.28 0.95
CA VAL A 44 -5.73 -6.33 -0.17
C VAL A 44 -7.11 -5.64 -0.12
N ALA A 45 -8.15 -6.37 0.29
CA ALA A 45 -9.49 -5.81 0.48
C ALA A 45 -9.53 -4.77 1.62
N ALA A 46 -8.78 -4.97 2.71
CA ALA A 46 -8.68 -4.00 3.80
C ALA A 46 -7.92 -2.73 3.36
N ILE A 47 -6.88 -2.88 2.54
CA ILE A 47 -6.16 -1.75 1.92
C ILE A 47 -7.15 -0.95 1.06
N ARG A 48 -7.84 -1.60 0.12
CA ARG A 48 -8.78 -0.93 -0.79
C ARG A 48 -9.89 -0.16 -0.08
N SER A 49 -10.45 -0.76 0.97
CA SER A 49 -11.55 -0.18 1.75
C SER A 49 -11.12 0.77 2.87
N GLY A 50 -9.80 1.04 3.00
CA GLY A 50 -9.27 1.97 4.00
C GLY A 50 -9.45 1.51 5.45
N GLN A 51 -9.60 0.20 5.70
CA GLN A 51 -9.82 -0.36 7.05
C GLN A 51 -8.49 -0.48 7.81
N VAL A 52 -7.81 0.65 8.00
CA VAL A 52 -6.43 0.74 8.50
C VAL A 52 -6.24 0.27 9.94
N PHE A 53 -7.32 0.11 10.71
CA PHE A 53 -7.24 -0.42 12.07
C PHE A 53 -7.09 -1.95 12.13
N LEU A 54 -7.26 -2.66 11.00
CA LEU A 54 -7.14 -4.12 10.95
C LEU A 54 -5.69 -4.58 10.94
N LYS A 55 -5.47 -5.80 11.42
CA LYS A 55 -4.16 -6.46 11.37
C LYS A 55 -3.93 -7.11 9.99
N HIS A 56 -2.70 -7.27 9.53
CA HIS A 56 -1.46 -6.67 10.03
C HIS A 56 -1.11 -5.45 9.16
N ASP A 57 -0.43 -4.45 9.73
CA ASP A 57 0.28 -3.38 9.00
C ASP A 57 -0.52 -2.63 7.91
N VAL A 58 -1.86 -2.67 7.96
CA VAL A 58 -2.72 -2.01 6.96
C VAL A 58 -2.41 -0.51 6.83
N PRO A 59 -2.15 0.28 7.91
CA PRO A 59 -1.83 1.71 7.75
C PRO A 59 -0.61 1.96 6.87
N PHE A 60 0.43 1.12 7.02
CA PHE A 60 1.68 1.27 6.28
C PHE A 60 1.46 0.97 4.80
N LEU A 61 0.89 -0.19 4.48
CA LEU A 61 0.63 -0.58 3.08
C LEU A 61 -0.45 0.28 2.41
N PHE A 62 -1.41 0.80 3.17
CA PHE A 62 -2.36 1.79 2.66
C PHE A 62 -1.64 3.07 2.22
N ALA A 63 -0.69 3.55 3.02
CA ALA A 63 0.11 4.72 2.70
C ALA A 63 1.01 4.50 1.47
N GLU A 64 1.59 3.30 1.32
CA GLU A 64 2.42 2.96 0.14
C GLU A 64 1.70 3.13 -1.20
N VAL A 65 0.35 3.02 -1.22
CA VAL A 65 -0.45 3.12 -2.45
C VAL A 65 -1.38 4.34 -2.51
N ASN A 66 -1.56 5.10 -1.43
CA ASN A 66 -2.49 6.24 -1.38
C ASN A 66 -1.89 7.56 -0.85
N ASN A 67 -0.57 7.64 -0.59
CA ASN A 67 0.00 8.88 -0.05
C ASN A 67 -0.08 10.07 -1.01
N ASP A 68 -0.41 11.24 -0.44
CA ASP A 68 -0.22 12.53 -1.09
C ASP A 68 1.26 12.92 -1.08
N ARG A 69 1.74 13.51 -2.18
CA ARG A 69 3.07 14.14 -2.22
C ARG A 69 2.94 15.62 -1.90
N VAL A 70 3.52 16.02 -0.78
CA VAL A 70 3.51 17.42 -0.33
C VAL A 70 4.88 18.05 -0.57
N TYR A 71 4.89 19.16 -1.31
CA TYR A 71 6.08 19.95 -1.55
C TYR A 71 6.16 21.07 -0.51
N TRP A 72 7.28 21.12 0.21
CA TRP A 72 7.54 22.11 1.24
C TRP A 72 8.68 23.02 0.80
N GLN A 73 8.53 24.32 1.04
CA GLN A 73 9.59 25.31 0.87
C GLN A 73 10.00 25.86 2.22
N ARG A 74 11.31 25.83 2.48
CA ARG A 74 11.90 26.49 3.66
C ARG A 74 11.99 28.00 3.41
N LYS A 75 11.45 28.79 4.32
CA LYS A 75 11.48 30.26 4.29
C LYS A 75 12.78 30.77 4.94
N CYS A 76 13.07 32.06 4.72
CA CYS A 76 14.27 32.72 5.28
C CYS A 76 14.29 32.74 6.81
N ASP A 77 13.12 32.75 7.47
CA ASP A 77 12.97 32.67 8.92
C ASP A 77 13.16 31.25 9.49
N GLY A 78 13.47 30.27 8.63
CA GLY A 78 13.68 28.88 8.99
C GLY A 78 12.41 28.03 9.04
N THR A 79 11.22 28.61 8.92
CA THR A 79 9.94 27.87 8.90
C THR A 79 9.71 27.18 7.54
N PHE A 80 8.84 26.18 7.51
CA PHE A 80 8.42 25.50 6.28
C PHE A 80 6.99 25.88 5.91
N GLY A 81 6.74 26.11 4.62
CA GLY A 81 5.40 26.30 4.07
C GLY A 81 5.11 25.29 2.96
N VAL A 82 3.87 24.80 2.90
CA VAL A 82 3.40 23.98 1.77
C VAL A 82 3.28 24.86 0.54
N VAL A 83 3.88 24.42 -0.58
CA VAL A 83 3.79 25.12 -1.87
C VAL A 83 2.92 24.37 -2.88
N HIS A 84 2.83 23.05 -2.76
CA HIS A 84 2.04 22.22 -3.66
C HIS A 84 1.69 20.88 -3.01
N ILE A 85 0.55 20.30 -3.39
CA ILE A 85 0.11 18.97 -2.97
C ILE A 85 -0.38 18.22 -4.20
N GLU A 86 0.19 17.05 -4.45
CA GLU A 86 -0.25 16.12 -5.48
C GLU A 86 -0.93 14.91 -4.80
N LYS A 87 -2.22 14.71 -5.07
CA LYS A 87 -3.02 13.66 -4.40
C LYS A 87 -3.08 12.32 -5.13
N ASP A 88 -2.59 12.27 -6.37
CA ASP A 88 -2.67 11.08 -7.20
C ASP A 88 -1.35 10.79 -7.91
N VAL A 89 -0.27 10.71 -7.14
CA VAL A 89 1.07 10.43 -7.69
C VAL A 89 1.70 9.15 -7.15
N VAL A 90 1.03 8.48 -6.21
CA VAL A 90 1.47 7.24 -5.57
C VAL A 90 0.48 6.12 -5.87
N GLY A 91 0.98 4.87 -5.93
CA GLY A 91 0.16 3.67 -6.12
C GLY A 91 -0.36 3.48 -7.55
N HIS A 92 0.47 3.81 -8.55
CA HIS A 92 0.10 3.71 -9.96
C HIS A 92 0.59 2.41 -10.59
N CYS A 93 -0.18 1.88 -11.55
CA CYS A 93 0.19 0.73 -12.36
C CYS A 93 0.67 -0.45 -11.52
N ILE A 94 -0.03 -0.76 -10.42
CA ILE A 94 0.26 -1.93 -9.60
C ILE A 94 0.07 -3.15 -10.50
N SER A 95 1.14 -3.93 -10.67
CA SER A 95 1.26 -4.89 -11.76
C SER A 95 1.61 -6.28 -11.25
N THR A 96 1.02 -7.29 -11.88
CA THR A 96 1.45 -8.68 -11.73
C THR A 96 1.54 -9.38 -13.09
N LYS A 97 2.24 -10.51 -13.13
CA LYS A 97 2.35 -11.33 -14.34
C LYS A 97 1.03 -12.06 -14.60
N ALA A 98 0.61 -12.10 -15.87
CA ALA A 98 -0.56 -12.84 -16.28
C ALA A 98 -0.42 -14.36 -16.05
N VAL A 99 -1.55 -15.01 -15.76
CA VAL A 99 -1.63 -16.47 -15.75
C VAL A 99 -1.43 -16.98 -17.18
N GLY A 100 -0.49 -17.90 -17.37
CA GLY A 100 -0.26 -18.56 -18.67
C GLY A 100 0.42 -17.71 -19.75
N SER A 101 0.84 -16.47 -19.48
CA SER A 101 1.60 -15.64 -20.42
C SER A 101 2.50 -14.64 -19.72
N ASP A 102 3.40 -13.98 -20.45
CA ASP A 102 4.31 -12.95 -19.90
C ASP A 102 3.72 -11.53 -19.97
N GLN A 103 2.43 -11.43 -20.24
CA GLN A 103 1.73 -10.14 -20.28
C GLN A 103 1.58 -9.54 -18.87
N ARG A 104 1.58 -8.21 -18.81
CA ARG A 104 1.30 -7.45 -17.58
C ARG A 104 -0.20 -7.42 -17.33
N ILE A 105 -0.62 -7.75 -16.11
CA ILE A 105 -1.97 -7.47 -15.60
C ILE A 105 -1.87 -6.28 -14.65
N ASP A 106 -2.69 -5.26 -14.91
CA ASP A 106 -2.88 -4.15 -13.99
C ASP A 106 -3.91 -4.52 -12.93
N ILE A 107 -3.52 -4.44 -11.66
CA ILE A 107 -4.33 -4.76 -10.49
C ILE A 107 -4.53 -3.54 -9.59
N THR A 108 -4.28 -2.32 -10.09
CA THR A 108 -4.39 -1.07 -9.31
C THR A 108 -5.79 -0.91 -8.68
N ASN A 109 -6.83 -1.30 -9.41
CA ASN A 109 -8.22 -1.27 -8.96
C ASN A 109 -8.52 -2.19 -7.76
N LEU A 110 -7.64 -3.16 -7.48
CA LEU A 110 -7.75 -4.01 -6.29
C LEU A 110 -7.22 -3.34 -5.03
N TYR A 111 -6.39 -2.30 -5.16
CA TYR A 111 -5.71 -1.64 -4.04
C TYR A 111 -6.28 -0.27 -3.69
N LYS A 112 -6.83 0.46 -4.67
CA LYS A 112 -7.43 1.77 -4.46
C LYS A 112 -8.61 2.01 -5.39
N HIS A 113 -9.47 2.93 -4.98
CA HIS A 113 -10.55 3.44 -5.82
C HIS A 113 -10.00 4.42 -6.84
N SER A 114 -10.64 4.52 -8.00
CA SER A 114 -10.41 5.64 -8.92
C SER A 114 -10.84 6.94 -8.22
N LEU A 115 -10.02 7.99 -8.36
CA LEU A 115 -10.36 9.33 -7.89
C LEU A 115 -11.46 9.98 -8.72
#